data_AF-A0A954GZL0-F1
#
_entry.id   AF-A0A954GZL0-F1
#
_cell.length_a   1.000
_cell.length_b   1.000
_cell.length_c   1.000
_cell.angle_alpha   90.00
_cell.angle_beta   90.00
_cell.angle_gamma   90.00
#
_symmetry.space_group_name_H-M   'P 1'
#
loop_
_entity.id
_entity.type
_entity.pdbx_description
1 polymer ?
#
loop_
_entity_poly.entity_id
_entity_poly.type
_entity_poly.pdbx_seq_one_letter_code
_entity_poly.pdbx_strand_id
1 'polypeptide(L)'
;PPVLGGLALLGLVLFSGVGCYAYYPPASEVFEEIDSARVNALSPGSVSHVVYHIDAYQEWTRKLEVGTFLRSGQLTDYQRWKARLVREHLEMLKHCVEDGEHDEARAWVSKIQRSHRRMRTAFLVEEG
;
A
#
# COMPACT_ATOMS: atom_id res chain seq x y z
N PRO A 1 7.27 -42.33 13.75
CA PRO A 1 5.79 -42.31 13.61
C PRO A 1 5.34 -41.29 12.56
N PRO A 2 4.83 -41.73 11.40
CA PRO A 2 4.42 -40.86 10.27
C PRO A 2 3.40 -39.78 10.65
N VAL A 3 2.57 -40.06 11.65
CA VAL A 3 1.53 -39.16 12.19
C VAL A 3 2.12 -37.85 12.74
N LEU A 4 3.29 -37.90 13.39
CA LEU A 4 3.96 -36.71 13.93
C LEU A 4 4.52 -35.82 12.80
N GLY A 5 5.05 -36.43 11.74
CA GLY A 5 5.49 -35.69 10.56
C GLY A 5 4.34 -35.01 9.83
N GLY A 6 3.21 -35.70 9.67
CA GLY A 6 1.99 -35.13 9.09
C GLY A 6 1.43 -33.96 9.91
N LEU A 7 1.36 -34.08 11.23
CA LEU A 7 0.94 -33.00 12.13
C LEU A 7 1.86 -31.77 12.06
N ALA A 8 3.18 -31.99 12.01
CA ALA A 8 4.14 -30.90 11.90
C ALA A 8 4.00 -30.13 10.57
N LEU A 9 3.82 -30.85 9.45
CA LEU A 9 3.59 -30.24 8.14
C LEU A 9 2.26 -29.46 8.09
N LEU A 10 1.19 -30.04 8.65
CA LEU A 10 -0.10 -29.36 8.75
C LEU A 10 0.01 -28.07 9.58
N GLY A 11 0.70 -28.14 10.72
CA GLY A 11 0.98 -26.98 11.56
C GLY A 11 1.73 -25.87 10.80
N LEU A 12 2.75 -26.24 10.02
CA LEU A 12 3.51 -25.28 9.21
C LEU A 12 2.63 -24.58 8.16
N VAL A 13 1.78 -25.34 7.46
CA VAL A 13 0.87 -24.79 6.46
C VAL A 13 -0.13 -23.82 7.09
N LEU A 14 -0.74 -24.19 8.22
CA LEU A 14 -1.67 -23.33 8.94
C LEU A 14 -0.98 -22.06 9.43
N PHE A 15 0.21 -22.17 10.02
CA PHE A 15 0.96 -21.03 10.53
C PHE A 15 1.41 -20.09 9.40
N SER A 16 1.78 -20.64 8.24
CA SER A 16 2.08 -19.87 7.03
C SER A 16 0.87 -19.06 6.55
N GLY A 17 -0.33 -19.69 6.54
CA GLY A 17 -1.57 -18.99 6.18
C GLY A 17 -1.88 -17.83 7.11
N VAL A 18 -1.75 -18.01 8.42
CA VAL A 18 -1.90 -16.95 9.42
C VAL A 18 -0.87 -15.84 9.20
N GLY A 19 0.39 -16.20 8.95
CA GLY A 19 1.46 -15.25 8.64
C GLY A 19 1.17 -14.39 7.42
N CYS A 20 0.65 -14.97 6.34
CA CYS A 20 0.23 -14.23 5.15
C CYS A 20 -0.90 -13.23 5.46
N TYR A 21 -1.91 -13.65 6.22
CA TYR A 21 -3.03 -12.77 6.59
C TYR A 21 -2.61 -11.60 7.49
N ALA A 22 -1.62 -11.83 8.36
CA ALA A 22 -1.04 -10.78 9.20
C ALA A 22 -0.11 -9.84 8.41
N TYR A 23 0.66 -10.37 7.46
CA TYR A 23 1.56 -9.55 6.62
C TYR A 23 0.81 -8.68 5.60
N TYR A 24 -0.36 -9.14 5.14
CA TYR A 24 -1.26 -8.42 4.24
C TYR A 24 -2.58 -8.09 4.96
N PRO A 25 -2.62 -7.03 5.79
CA PRO A 25 -3.78 -6.68 6.61
C PRO A 25 -5.01 -6.25 5.77
N PRO A 26 -6.21 -6.13 6.38
CA PRO A 26 -7.42 -5.67 5.68
C PRO A 26 -7.25 -4.22 5.20
N ALA A 27 -8.10 -3.81 4.25
CA ALA A 27 -7.98 -2.49 3.63
C ALA A 27 -8.02 -1.34 4.65
N SER A 28 -8.89 -1.43 5.66
CA SER A 28 -9.00 -0.46 6.75
C SER A 28 -7.66 -0.19 7.45
N GLU A 29 -7.01 -1.24 7.94
CA GLU A 29 -5.70 -1.17 8.62
C GLU A 29 -4.59 -0.68 7.67
N VAL A 30 -4.59 -1.15 6.41
CA VAL A 30 -3.62 -0.65 5.42
C VAL A 30 -3.78 0.86 5.20
N PHE A 31 -5.01 1.39 5.20
CA PHE A 31 -5.23 2.82 5.04
C PHE A 31 -4.77 3.65 6.25
N GLU A 32 -4.78 3.10 7.47
CA GLU A 32 -4.20 3.77 8.65
C GLU A 32 -2.68 3.97 8.47
N GLU A 33 -1.99 2.92 8.01
CA GLU A 33 -0.55 2.97 7.74
C GLU A 33 -0.20 3.86 6.54
N ILE A 34 -1.00 3.78 5.47
CA ILE A 34 -0.89 4.69 4.32
C ILE A 34 -1.02 6.13 4.79
N ASP A 35 -1.96 6.45 5.67
CA ASP A 35 -2.19 7.82 6.12
C ASP A 35 -0.99 8.37 6.90
N SER A 36 -0.35 7.54 7.73
CA SER A 36 0.91 7.87 8.40
C SER A 36 2.05 8.14 7.41
N ALA A 37 2.25 7.25 6.43
CA ALA A 37 3.29 7.43 5.41
C ALA A 37 3.00 8.65 4.51
N ARG A 38 1.73 8.85 4.12
CA ARG A 38 1.26 9.97 3.28
C ARG A 38 1.56 11.32 3.92
N VAL A 39 1.27 11.49 5.21
CA VAL A 39 1.52 12.77 5.90
C VAL A 39 2.98 13.16 5.78
N ASN A 40 3.88 12.21 6.01
CA ASN A 40 5.32 12.46 5.95
C ASN A 40 5.86 12.60 4.52
N ALA A 41 5.33 11.82 3.57
CA ALA A 41 5.72 11.87 2.16
C ALA A 41 5.31 13.18 1.46
N LEU A 42 4.22 13.80 1.90
CA LEU A 42 3.68 15.02 1.27
C LEU A 42 4.01 16.31 2.03
N SER A 43 4.72 16.20 3.15
CA SER A 43 5.16 17.34 3.95
C SER A 43 6.59 17.76 3.58
N PRO A 44 6.95 19.04 3.78
CA PRO A 44 8.35 19.47 3.66
C PRO A 44 9.26 18.66 4.58
N GLY A 45 10.44 18.28 4.10
CA GLY A 45 11.42 17.51 4.85
C GLY A 45 12.72 17.35 4.08
N SER A 46 13.70 16.64 4.64
CA SER A 46 14.89 16.25 3.88
C SER A 46 14.50 15.29 2.75
N VAL A 47 15.26 15.31 1.65
CA VAL A 47 15.08 14.38 0.52
C VAL A 47 15.01 12.93 1.01
N SER A 48 15.97 12.52 1.85
CA SER A 48 16.01 11.17 2.42
C SER A 48 14.76 10.79 3.21
N HIS A 49 14.22 11.70 4.02
CA HIS A 49 13.02 11.48 4.81
C HIS A 49 11.79 11.33 3.90
N VAL A 50 11.62 12.26 2.96
CA VAL A 50 10.48 12.25 2.04
C VAL A 50 10.49 10.99 1.17
N VAL A 51 11.64 10.65 0.58
CA VAL A 51 11.81 9.45 -0.25
C VAL A 51 11.50 8.17 0.53
N TYR A 52 11.99 8.05 1.77
CA TYR A 52 11.68 6.90 2.63
C TYR A 52 10.16 6.72 2.83
N HIS A 53 9.45 7.81 3.09
CA HIS A 53 8.00 7.76 3.28
C HIS A 53 7.22 7.56 1.99
N ILE A 54 7.72 8.04 0.84
CA ILE A 54 7.19 7.71 -0.47
C ILE A 54 7.28 6.20 -0.72
N ASP A 55 8.43 5.60 -0.47
CA ASP A 55 8.66 4.16 -0.69
C ASP A 55 7.78 3.32 0.25
N ALA A 56 7.65 3.72 1.53
CA ALA A 56 6.74 3.08 2.48
C ALA A 56 5.28 3.17 2.02
N TYR A 57 4.86 4.34 1.51
CA TYR A 57 3.51 4.52 0.98
C TYR A 57 3.29 3.61 -0.25
N GLN A 58 4.23 3.58 -1.20
CA GLN A 58 4.13 2.67 -2.36
C GLN A 58 4.01 1.20 -1.92
N GLU A 59 4.79 0.77 -0.94
CA GLU A 59 4.74 -0.59 -0.43
C GLU A 59 3.39 -0.93 0.20
N TRP A 60 2.84 -0.06 1.03
CA TRP A 60 1.51 -0.26 1.60
C TRP A 60 0.42 -0.32 0.53
N THR A 61 0.52 0.43 -0.56
CA THR A 61 -0.44 0.28 -1.68
C THR A 61 -0.35 -1.08 -2.37
N ARG A 62 0.82 -1.73 -2.40
CA ARG A 62 0.95 -3.11 -2.93
C ARG A 62 0.34 -4.12 -1.96
N LYS A 63 0.59 -3.94 -0.67
CA LYS A 63 -0.03 -4.77 0.39
C LYS A 63 -1.55 -4.66 0.40
N LEU A 64 -2.10 -3.47 0.11
CA LEU A 64 -3.54 -3.25 -0.06
C LEU A 64 -4.14 -4.17 -1.13
N GLU A 65 -3.50 -4.24 -2.31
CA GLU A 65 -3.97 -5.09 -3.41
C GLU A 65 -3.95 -6.57 -3.05
N VAL A 66 -2.86 -7.04 -2.44
CA VAL A 66 -2.73 -8.45 -2.01
C VAL A 66 -3.70 -8.77 -0.88
N GLY A 67 -3.80 -7.90 0.13
CA GLY A 67 -4.70 -8.08 1.27
C GLY A 67 -6.18 -8.12 0.86
N THR A 68 -6.56 -7.32 -0.14
CA THR A 68 -7.91 -7.33 -0.71
C THR A 68 -8.19 -8.64 -1.43
N PHE A 69 -7.25 -9.13 -2.24
CA PHE A 69 -7.38 -10.41 -2.94
C PHE A 69 -7.48 -11.59 -1.98
N LEU A 70 -6.66 -11.62 -0.91
CA LEU A 70 -6.68 -12.70 0.08
C LEU A 70 -7.99 -12.80 0.87
N ARG A 71 -8.75 -11.71 0.99
CA ARG A 71 -10.01 -11.63 1.76
C ARG A 71 -11.25 -11.83 0.91
N SER A 72 -11.30 -11.16 -0.24
CA SER A 72 -12.47 -11.19 -1.11
C SER A 72 -12.36 -12.24 -2.22
N GLY A 73 -11.18 -12.82 -2.44
CA GLY A 73 -10.89 -13.70 -3.57
C GLY A 73 -10.74 -12.97 -4.91
N GLN A 74 -10.86 -11.64 -4.92
CA GLN A 74 -10.80 -10.84 -6.13
C GLN A 74 -10.12 -9.48 -5.90
N LEU A 75 -9.61 -8.91 -6.99
CA LEU A 75 -9.13 -7.53 -7.04
C LEU A 75 -9.59 -6.96 -8.36
N THR A 76 -10.52 -6.00 -8.33
CA THR A 76 -11.11 -5.48 -9.55
C THR A 76 -10.08 -4.69 -10.37
N ASP A 77 -10.24 -4.66 -11.70
CA ASP A 77 -9.37 -3.84 -12.55
C ASP A 77 -9.43 -2.36 -12.17
N TYR A 78 -10.60 -1.91 -11.69
CA TYR A 78 -10.80 -0.56 -11.17
C TYR A 78 -9.92 -0.30 -9.93
N GLN A 79 -9.96 -1.18 -8.92
CA GLN A 79 -9.12 -1.10 -7.73
C GLN A 79 -7.63 -1.10 -8.07
N ARG A 80 -7.20 -2.07 -8.89
CA ARG A 80 -5.81 -2.19 -9.37
C ARG A 80 -5.34 -0.91 -10.07
N TRP A 81 -6.17 -0.34 -10.94
CA TRP A 81 -5.85 0.88 -11.65
C TRP A 81 -5.73 2.08 -10.70
N LYS A 82 -6.60 2.20 -9.68
CA LYS A 82 -6.49 3.28 -8.68
C LYS A 82 -5.21 3.19 -7.85
N ALA A 83 -4.84 1.99 -7.41
CA ALA A 83 -3.61 1.76 -6.67
C ALA A 83 -2.38 2.09 -7.51
N ARG A 84 -2.36 1.62 -8.76
CA ARG A 84 -1.30 1.93 -9.73
C ARG A 84 -1.14 3.44 -9.96
N LEU A 85 -2.23 4.17 -10.18
CA LEU A 85 -2.17 5.62 -10.42
C LEU A 85 -1.56 6.38 -9.23
N VAL A 86 -1.84 5.96 -7.99
CA VAL A 86 -1.21 6.56 -6.80
C VAL A 86 0.29 6.31 -6.81
N ARG A 87 0.74 5.09 -7.11
CA ARG A 87 2.18 4.76 -7.19
C ARG A 87 2.89 5.54 -8.30
N GLU A 88 2.28 5.66 -9.47
CA GLU A 88 2.85 6.45 -10.58
C GLU A 88 3.03 7.92 -10.17
N HIS A 89 2.04 8.54 -9.51
CA HIS A 89 2.18 9.90 -9.00
C HIS A 89 3.22 10.03 -7.88
N LEU A 90 3.35 9.02 -7.02
CA LEU A 90 4.37 8.97 -5.96
C LEU A 90 5.78 8.88 -6.55
N GLU A 91 5.97 8.10 -7.62
CA GLU A 91 7.25 8.01 -8.31
C GLU A 91 7.64 9.35 -8.94
N MET A 92 6.69 10.05 -9.55
CA MET A 92 6.96 11.40 -10.07
C MET A 92 7.32 12.39 -8.96
N LEU A 93 6.65 12.32 -7.81
CA LEU A 93 7.03 13.14 -6.66
C LEU A 93 8.45 12.81 -6.17
N LYS A 94 8.81 11.52 -6.16
CA LYS A 94 10.15 11.05 -5.76
C LYS A 94 11.23 11.70 -6.62
N HIS A 95 11.08 11.64 -7.94
CA HIS A 95 12.02 12.29 -8.88
C HIS A 95 12.13 13.79 -8.64
N CYS A 96 11.01 14.52 -8.56
CA CYS A 96 11.06 15.96 -8.32
C CYS A 96 11.74 16.32 -6.98
N VAL A 97 11.55 15.50 -5.94
CA VAL A 97 12.20 15.73 -4.64
C VAL A 97 13.70 15.43 -4.70
N GLU A 98 14.11 14.37 -5.40
CA GLU A 98 15.51 14.02 -5.63
C GLU A 98 16.24 15.09 -6.46
N ASP A 99 15.57 15.67 -7.45
CA ASP A 99 16.11 16.68 -8.36
C ASP A 99 15.99 18.12 -7.83
N GLY A 100 15.33 18.34 -6.68
CA GLY A 100 15.15 19.66 -6.07
C GLY A 100 14.09 20.54 -6.75
N GLU A 101 13.20 19.95 -7.55
CA GLU A 101 12.16 20.62 -8.34
C GLU A 101 10.91 20.94 -7.49
N HIS A 102 11.04 21.90 -6.57
CA HIS A 102 10.00 22.20 -5.58
C HIS A 102 8.65 22.61 -6.18
N ASP A 103 8.62 23.28 -7.32
CA ASP A 103 7.38 23.76 -7.95
C ASP A 103 6.59 22.59 -8.57
N GLU A 104 7.31 21.68 -9.22
CA GLU A 104 6.71 20.47 -9.78
C GLU A 104 6.27 19.50 -8.69
N ALA A 105 7.07 19.35 -7.62
CA ALA A 105 6.71 18.55 -6.45
C ALA A 105 5.34 18.98 -5.86
N ARG A 106 5.07 20.29 -5.76
CA ARG A 106 3.77 20.80 -5.27
C ARG A 106 2.60 20.40 -6.17
N ALA A 107 2.81 20.36 -7.49
CA ALA A 107 1.79 19.90 -8.43
C ALA A 107 1.50 18.40 -8.25
N TRP A 108 2.54 17.58 -8.03
CA TRP A 108 2.38 16.15 -7.77
C TRP A 108 1.70 15.85 -6.44
N VAL A 109 2.00 16.58 -5.36
CA VAL A 109 1.28 16.45 -4.07
C VAL A 109 -0.23 16.58 -4.26
N SER A 110 -0.68 17.59 -5.02
CA SER A 110 -2.10 17.80 -5.29
C SER A 110 -2.73 16.66 -6.10
N LYS A 111 -1.99 16.07 -7.05
CA LYS A 111 -2.44 14.91 -7.83
C LYS A 111 -2.53 13.65 -6.95
N ILE A 112 -1.57 13.44 -6.06
CA ILE A 112 -1.54 12.30 -5.11
C ILE A 112 -2.72 12.36 -4.15
N GLN A 113 -3.05 13.52 -3.58
CA GLN A 113 -4.20 13.66 -2.68
C GLN A 113 -5.52 13.26 -3.36
N ARG A 114 -5.69 13.65 -4.63
CA ARG A 114 -6.88 13.29 -5.42
C ARG A 114 -6.91 11.80 -5.76
N SER A 115 -5.81 11.22 -6.23
CA SER A 115 -5.76 9.78 -6.54
C SER A 115 -5.91 8.92 -5.29
N HIS A 116 -5.30 9.33 -4.16
CA HIS A 116 -5.46 8.68 -2.86
C HIS A 116 -6.93 8.63 -2.45
N ARG A 117 -7.66 9.75 -2.48
CA ARG A 117 -9.08 9.76 -2.11
C ARG A 117 -9.89 8.79 -2.97
N ARG A 118 -9.65 8.76 -4.28
CA ARG A 118 -10.34 7.83 -5.21
C ARG A 118 -9.98 6.37 -4.96
N MET A 119 -8.72 6.09 -4.62
CA MET A 119 -8.26 4.76 -4.23
C MET A 119 -8.94 4.33 -2.93
N ARG A 120 -8.93 5.17 -1.90
CA ARG A 120 -9.60 4.89 -0.62
C ARG A 120 -11.08 4.56 -0.80
N THR A 121 -11.80 5.32 -1.63
CA THR A 121 -13.19 5.02 -1.97
C THR A 121 -13.34 3.66 -2.66
N ALA A 122 -12.47 3.34 -3.63
CA ALA A 122 -12.56 2.08 -4.38
C ALA A 122 -12.34 0.82 -3.52
N PHE A 123 -11.56 0.94 -2.45
CA PHE A 123 -11.23 -0.19 -1.58
C PHE A 123 -12.11 -0.28 -0.32
N LEU A 124 -12.66 0.84 0.17
CA LEU A 124 -13.48 0.84 1.40
C LEU A 124 -15.00 0.89 1.16
N VAL A 125 -15.47 1.27 -0.04
CA VAL A 125 -16.91 1.30 -0.34
C VAL A 125 -17.42 -0.05 -0.88
N GLU A 126 -16.54 -0.90 -1.42
CA GLU A 126 -16.89 -2.25 -1.87
C GLU A 126 -16.95 -3.29 -0.73
N GLU A 127 -16.58 -2.93 0.51
CA GLU A 127 -16.74 -3.77 1.71
C GLU A 127 -18.11 -3.60 2.40
N GLY A 128 -19.07 -2.92 1.76
CA GLY A 128 -20.42 -2.65 2.29
C GLY A 128 -21.53 -3.43 1.62
#